data_AF-A0A6G1YWU2-F1
#
_entry.id   AF-A0A6G1YWU2-F1
#
_cell.length_a   1.000
_cell.length_b   1.000
_cell.length_c   1.000
_cell.angle_alpha   90.00
_cell.angle_beta   90.00
_cell.angle_gamma   90.00
#
_symmetry.space_group_name_H-M   'P 1'
#
loop_
_entity.id
_entity.type
_entity.pdbx_description
1 polymer ?
#
loop_
_entity_poly.entity_id
_entity_poly.type
_entity_poly.pdbx_seq_one_letter_code
_entity_poly.pdbx_strand_id
1 'polypeptide(L)'
;MKRTVIQLYLRGVSRNEIASRTGISQGSVSNITTGWKTGLGYPEPDDLRDLGIMLKNAGMTAPQCAMGLRIAHIMHSLGIDEENFRTFISEIYQQKLDFDRKKSLRT
;
A
#
# COMPACT_ATOMS: atom_id res chain seq x y z
N MET A 1 -18.06 8.30 -14.72
CA MET A 1 -18.69 7.27 -13.86
C MET A 1 -17.91 5.95 -13.82
N LYS A 2 -17.77 5.21 -14.94
CA LYS A 2 -17.07 3.91 -14.97
C LYS A 2 -15.68 3.94 -14.31
N ARG A 3 -14.83 4.92 -14.69
CA ARG A 3 -13.49 5.11 -14.11
C ARG A 3 -13.50 5.23 -12.58
N THR A 4 -14.42 6.02 -12.02
CA THR A 4 -14.53 6.24 -10.58
C THR A 4 -14.89 4.95 -9.85
N VAL A 5 -15.83 4.16 -10.39
CA VAL A 5 -16.21 2.85 -9.85
C VAL A 5 -15.01 1.90 -9.84
N ILE A 6 -14.25 1.82 -10.94
CA ILE A 6 -13.05 0.98 -11.02
C ILE A 6 -11.97 1.44 -10.04
N GLN A 7 -11.73 2.75 -9.92
CA GLN A 7 -10.78 3.28 -8.95
C GLN A 7 -11.15 2.95 -7.51
N LEU A 8 -12.42 3.05 -7.13
CA LEU A 8 -12.86 2.68 -5.78
C LEU A 8 -12.79 1.16 -5.57
N TYR A 9 -13.15 0.38 -6.59
CA TYR A 9 -13.01 -1.08 -6.56
C TYR A 9 -11.54 -1.51 -6.36
N LEU A 10 -10.60 -0.90 -7.09
CA LEU A 10 -9.16 -1.16 -6.93
C LEU A 10 -8.57 -0.66 -5.61
N ARG A 11 -9.26 0.24 -4.90
CA ARG A 11 -8.90 0.68 -3.55
C ARG A 11 -9.48 -0.20 -2.45
N GLY A 12 -10.03 -1.37 -2.79
CA GLY A 12 -10.64 -2.28 -1.82
C GLY A 12 -11.94 -1.76 -1.19
N VAL A 13 -12.63 -0.81 -1.84
CA VAL A 13 -13.93 -0.33 -1.37
C VAL A 13 -15.00 -1.41 -1.65
N SER A 14 -15.94 -1.59 -0.73
CA SER A 14 -17.02 -2.58 -0.89
C SER A 14 -18.03 -2.14 -1.95
N ARG A 15 -18.70 -3.09 -2.60
CA ARG A 15 -19.72 -2.78 -3.63
C ARG A 15 -20.80 -1.83 -3.10
N ASN A 16 -21.27 -2.08 -1.88
CA ASN A 16 -22.34 -1.30 -1.24
C ASN A 16 -21.87 0.13 -0.98
N GLU A 17 -20.63 0.29 -0.50
CA GLU A 17 -20.04 1.59 -0.25
C GLU A 17 -19.75 2.35 -1.56
N ILE A 18 -19.34 1.67 -2.63
CA ILE A 18 -19.20 2.29 -3.96
C ILE A 18 -20.55 2.81 -4.45
N ALA A 19 -21.61 2.00 -4.34
CA ALA A 19 -22.96 2.40 -4.73
C ALA A 19 -23.41 3.66 -3.96
N SER A 20 -23.21 3.67 -2.64
CA SER A 20 -23.50 4.83 -1.79
C SER A 20 -22.69 6.08 -2.19
N ARG A 21 -21.39 5.95 -2.43
CA ARG A 21 -20.50 7.07 -2.79
C ARG A 21 -20.74 7.64 -4.19
N THR A 22 -21.27 6.83 -5.12
CA THR A 22 -21.41 7.21 -6.54
C THR A 22 -22.85 7.45 -6.97
N GLY A 23 -23.83 7.13 -6.12
CA GLY A 23 -25.25 7.31 -6.39
C GLY A 23 -25.84 6.33 -7.42
N ILE A 24 -25.11 5.26 -7.78
CA ILE A 24 -25.59 4.23 -8.71
C ILE A 24 -25.99 2.95 -7.97
N SER A 25 -26.81 2.11 -8.60
CA SER A 25 -27.22 0.84 -8.01
C SER A 25 -26.05 -0.15 -7.86
N GLN A 26 -26.15 -1.07 -6.89
CA GLN A 26 -25.16 -2.14 -6.72
C GLN A 26 -25.05 -3.04 -7.96
N GLY A 27 -26.14 -3.22 -8.71
CA GLY A 27 -26.13 -3.92 -10.00
C GLY A 27 -25.27 -3.21 -11.02
N SER A 28 -25.40 -1.88 -11.12
CA SER A 28 -24.54 -1.06 -12.00
C SER A 28 -23.07 -1.11 -11.60
N VAL A 29 -22.76 -1.10 -10.29
CA VAL A 29 -21.37 -1.32 -9.81
C VAL A 29 -20.85 -2.66 -10.30
N SER A 30 -21.62 -3.74 -10.08
CA SER A 30 -21.24 -5.10 -10.48
C SER A 30 -20.99 -5.22 -11.98
N ASN A 31 -21.89 -4.67 -12.80
CA ASN A 31 -21.76 -4.70 -14.26
C ASN A 31 -20.51 -3.94 -14.73
N ILE A 32 -20.20 -2.79 -14.13
CA ILE A 32 -19.00 -2.02 -14.46
C ILE A 32 -17.74 -2.79 -14.09
N THR A 33 -17.67 -3.37 -12.88
CA THR A 33 -16.49 -4.13 -12.44
C THR A 33 -16.31 -5.40 -13.25
N THR A 34 -17.37 -6.15 -13.55
CA THR A 34 -17.30 -7.37 -14.36
C THR A 34 -16.87 -7.03 -15.79
N GLY A 35 -17.44 -6.01 -16.41
CA GLY A 35 -17.04 -5.59 -17.76
C GLY A 35 -15.59 -5.10 -17.84
N TRP A 36 -15.08 -4.49 -16.77
CA TRP A 36 -13.67 -4.14 -16.68
C TRP A 36 -12.78 -5.38 -16.55
N LYS A 37 -13.12 -6.33 -15.66
CA LYS A 37 -12.39 -7.59 -15.48
C LYS A 37 -12.29 -8.38 -16.77
N THR A 38 -13.41 -8.58 -17.47
CA THR A 38 -13.43 -9.34 -18.73
C THR A 38 -12.66 -8.63 -19.84
N GLY A 39 -12.67 -7.30 -19.86
CA GLY A 39 -11.92 -6.50 -20.82
C GLY A 39 -10.40 -6.51 -20.64
N LEU A 40 -9.88 -6.98 -19.50
CA LEU A 40 -8.43 -7.09 -19.27
C LEU A 40 -7.81 -8.27 -20.02
N GLY A 41 -8.56 -9.34 -20.29
CA GLY A 41 -8.02 -10.55 -20.92
C GLY A 41 -6.97 -11.29 -20.06
N TYR A 42 -6.87 -10.98 -18.77
CA TYR A 42 -5.95 -11.61 -17.81
C TYR A 42 -6.70 -12.59 -16.88
N PRO A 43 -6.03 -13.65 -16.39
CA PRO A 43 -6.68 -14.70 -15.60
C PRO A 43 -7.10 -14.25 -14.19
N GLU A 44 -6.40 -13.30 -13.57
CA GLU A 44 -6.56 -13.00 -12.13
C GLU A 44 -6.73 -11.48 -11.86
N PRO A 45 -7.78 -10.84 -12.38
CA PRO A 45 -8.01 -9.41 -12.15
C PRO A 45 -8.38 -9.08 -10.69
N ASP A 46 -8.71 -10.09 -9.88
CA ASP A 46 -9.02 -9.95 -8.47
C ASP A 46 -7.77 -9.78 -7.59
N ASP A 47 -6.59 -10.24 -8.02
CA ASP A 47 -5.33 -10.05 -7.27
C ASP A 47 -4.99 -8.57 -7.08
N LEU A 48 -5.26 -7.76 -8.09
CA LEU A 48 -5.10 -6.29 -8.01
C LEU A 48 -6.04 -5.68 -6.98
N ARG A 49 -7.24 -6.25 -6.82
CA ARG A 49 -8.17 -5.82 -5.78
C ARG A 49 -7.71 -6.30 -4.41
N ASP A 50 -7.21 -7.52 -4.28
CA ASP A 50 -6.73 -8.06 -3.02
C ASP A 50 -5.55 -7.25 -2.49
N LEU A 51 -4.60 -6.87 -3.36
CA LEU A 51 -3.57 -5.91 -3.02
C LEU A 51 -4.16 -4.57 -2.54
N GLY A 52 -5.18 -4.05 -3.23
CA GLY A 52 -5.89 -2.85 -2.83
C GLY A 52 -6.56 -2.96 -1.44
N ILE A 53 -7.12 -4.12 -1.11
CA ILE A 53 -7.70 -4.41 0.21
C ILE A 53 -6.59 -4.48 1.27
N MET A 54 -5.47 -5.15 0.99
CA MET A 54 -4.32 -5.23 1.89
C MET A 54 -3.78 -3.83 2.22
N LEU A 55 -3.59 -2.98 1.21
CA LEU A 55 -3.15 -1.59 1.40
C LEU A 55 -4.15 -0.78 2.24
N LYS A 56 -5.45 -0.90 1.97
CA LYS A 56 -6.51 -0.25 2.75
C LYS A 56 -6.47 -0.70 4.22
N ASN A 57 -6.36 -2.00 4.47
CA ASN A 57 -6.32 -2.57 5.82
C ASN A 57 -5.04 -2.16 6.58
N ALA A 58 -3.93 -2.02 5.86
CA ALA A 58 -2.67 -1.50 6.40
C ALA A 58 -2.67 0.03 6.59
N GLY A 59 -3.72 0.74 6.18
CA GLY A 59 -3.78 2.21 6.23
C GLY A 59 -2.77 2.90 5.30
N MET A 60 -2.31 2.21 4.25
CA MET A 60 -1.27 2.68 3.34
C MET A 60 -1.82 3.01 1.95
N THR A 61 -1.15 3.93 1.28
CA THR A 61 -1.33 4.19 -0.15
C THR A 61 -0.30 3.40 -0.97
N ALA A 62 -0.57 3.18 -2.26
CA ALA A 62 0.38 2.49 -3.14
C ALA A 62 1.78 3.19 -3.20
N PRO A 63 1.89 4.53 -3.24
CA PRO A 63 3.18 5.20 -3.13
C PRO A 63 3.92 4.93 -1.82
N GLN A 64 3.21 4.87 -0.68
CA GLN A 64 3.83 4.53 0.61
C GLN A 64 4.33 3.08 0.62
N CYS A 65 3.56 2.14 0.07
CA CYS A 65 3.98 0.76 -0.08
C CYS A 65 5.24 0.64 -0.96
N ALA A 66 5.27 1.33 -2.11
CA ALA A 66 6.44 1.34 -2.99
C ALA A 66 7.70 1.91 -2.29
N MET A 67 7.54 2.96 -1.48
CA MET A 67 8.62 3.50 -0.66
C MET A 67 9.09 2.50 0.39
N GLY A 68 8.18 1.85 1.11
CA GLY A 68 8.50 0.80 2.09
C GLY A 68 9.22 -0.39 1.45
N LEU A 69 8.76 -0.84 0.28
CA LEU A 69 9.39 -1.91 -0.49
C LEU A 69 10.83 -1.57 -0.91
N ARG A 70 11.09 -0.32 -1.31
CA ARG A 70 12.45 0.14 -1.64
C ARG A 70 13.37 0.09 -0.41
N ILE A 71 12.87 0.49 0.76
CA ILE A 71 13.63 0.41 2.02
C ILE A 71 13.90 -1.05 2.37
N ALA A 72 12.89 -1.92 2.30
CA ALA A 72 13.04 -3.35 2.55
C ALA A 72 14.08 -4.00 1.61
N HIS A 73 14.06 -3.65 0.33
CA HIS A 73 15.07 -4.12 -0.63
C HIS A 73 16.50 -3.68 -0.26
N ILE A 74 16.67 -2.44 0.19
CA ILE A 74 17.98 -1.94 0.66
C ILE A 74 18.42 -2.71 1.91
N MET A 75 17.51 -2.98 2.86
CA MET A 75 17.84 -3.75 4.05
C MET A 75 18.23 -5.19 3.70
N HIS A 76 17.48 -5.83 2.79
CA HIS A 76 17.83 -7.17 2.30
C HIS A 76 19.16 -7.21 1.56
N SER A 77 19.51 -6.20 0.76
CA SER A 77 20.81 -6.15 0.08
C SER A 77 21.98 -5.97 1.06
N LEU A 78 21.71 -5.50 2.29
CA LEU A 78 22.65 -5.45 3.40
C LEU A 78 22.67 -6.73 4.24
N GLY A 79 21.91 -7.77 3.86
CA GLY A 79 21.81 -9.02 4.61
C GLY A 79 20.93 -8.95 5.86
N ILE A 80 20.06 -7.93 5.95
CA ILE A 80 19.13 -7.74 7.06
C ILE A 80 17.78 -8.35 6.67
N ASP A 81 17.26 -9.24 7.51
CA ASP A 81 15.92 -9.81 7.36
C ASP A 81 14.84 -8.91 7.97
N GLU A 82 13.57 -9.21 7.67
CA GLU A 82 12.43 -8.42 8.13
C GLU A 82 12.28 -8.41 9.65
N GLU A 83 12.65 -9.51 10.33
CA GLU A 83 12.60 -9.63 11.79
C GLU A 83 13.58 -8.64 12.45
N ASN A 84 14.70 -8.37 11.79
CA ASN A 84 15.75 -7.49 12.26
C ASN A 84 15.61 -6.03 11.80
N PHE A 85 14.64 -5.69 10.93
CA PHE A 85 14.43 -4.31 10.46
C PHE A 85 14.30 -3.31 11.61
N ARG A 86 13.49 -3.63 12.62
CA ARG A 86 13.24 -2.72 13.75
C ARG A 86 14.48 -2.52 14.60
N THR A 87 15.21 -3.60 14.89
CA THR A 87 16.44 -3.56 15.71
C THR A 87 17.48 -2.71 15.02
N PHE A 88 17.73 -2.99 13.74
CA PHE A 88 18.69 -2.24 12.93
C PHE A 88 18.39 -0.74 12.85
N ILE A 89 17.13 -0.35 12.57
CA ILE A 89 16.74 1.06 12.54
C ILE A 89 16.94 1.71 13.92
N SER A 90 16.63 1.00 14.99
CA SER A 90 16.78 1.50 16.36
C SER A 90 18.25 1.74 16.70
N GLU A 91 19.15 0.83 16.31
CA GLU A 91 20.59 0.98 16.49
C GLU A 91 21.14 2.18 15.71
N ILE A 92 20.74 2.36 14.45
CA ILE A 92 21.11 3.54 13.65
C ILE A 92 20.66 4.83 14.36
N TYR A 93 19.43 4.84 14.87
CA TYR A 93 18.89 6.00 15.58
C TYR A 93 19.67 6.31 16.87
N GLN A 94 20.02 5.29 17.66
CA GLN A 94 20.83 5.48 18.87
C GLN A 94 22.23 6.01 18.53
N GLN A 95 22.89 5.44 17.52
CA GLN A 95 24.21 5.91 17.07
C GLN A 95 24.17 7.39 16.62
N LYS A 96 23.10 7.80 15.93
CA LYS A 96 22.87 9.20 15.56
C LYS A 96 22.78 10.10 16.79
N LEU A 97 21.99 9.71 17.80
CA LEU A 97 21.84 10.48 19.03
C LEU A 97 23.16 10.63 19.79
N ASP A 98 23.93 9.55 19.88
CA ASP A 98 25.24 9.56 20.53
C ASP A 98 26.25 10.45 19.80
N PHE A 99 26.21 10.44 18.47
CA PHE A 99 27.02 11.34 17.64
C PHE A 99 26.66 12.82 17.88
N ASP A 100 25.37 13.15 17.88
CA ASP A 100 24.89 14.52 18.07
C ASP A 100 25.26 15.05 19.48
N ARG A 101 25.16 14.21 20.52
CA ARG A 101 25.59 14.55 21.89
C ARG A 101 27.09 14.85 21.97
N LYS A 102 27.93 14.01 21.35
CA LYS A 102 29.38 14.20 21.33
C LYS A 102 29.80 15.47 20.60
N LYS A 103 29.03 15.90 19.59
CA LYS A 103 29.27 17.16 18.86
C LYS A 103 28.93 18.40 19.71
N SER A 104 27.83 18.35 20.46
CA SER A 104 27.40 19.44 21.35
C SER A 104 28.41 19.71 22.49
N LEU A 105 29.04 18.66 23.02
CA LEU A 105 30.05 18.78 24.09
C LEU A 105 31.42 19.31 23.61
N ARG A 106 31.63 19.42 22.30
CA ARG A 106 32.89 19.93 21.70
C ARG A 106 32.78 21.37 21.18
N THR A 107 31.61 22.00 21.33
CA THR A 107 31.34 23.41 20.98
C THR A 107 31.17 24.21 22.26
#